data_AF-A0AAD4XUK5-F1
#
_entry.id   AF-A0AAD4XUK5-F1
#
_cell.length_a   1.000
_cell.length_b   1.000
_cell.length_c   1.000
_cell.angle_alpha   90.00
_cell.angle_beta   90.00
_cell.angle_gamma   90.00
#
_symmetry.space_group_name_H-M   'P 1'
#
loop_
_entity.id
_entity.type
_entity.pdbx_description
1 polymer ?
#
loop_
_entity_poly.entity_id
_entity_poly.type
_entity_poly.pdbx_seq_one_letter_code
_entity_poly.pdbx_strand_id
1 'polypeptide(L)'
;MYGVCYLIENVVLEIKQIFEYPEVLDDWIYTKINDRWNDHNFHVKKAAYKKWNTVEERLANPPHNVVESQWRVLVEVWNTDLKKQAICQINKEKRERKKFHHTTSSKPHAKCAEELGKKLGRRPKRHEVFGATHIKNKKT
;
A
#
# COMPACT_ATOMS: atom_id res chain seq x y z
N MET A 1 -3.79 -5.26 -17.79
CA MET A 1 -4.07 -6.05 -16.57
C MET A 1 -3.44 -7.45 -16.61
N TYR A 2 -2.89 -7.90 -17.75
CA TYR A 2 -2.38 -9.26 -17.91
C TYR A 2 -0.93 -9.49 -17.42
N GLY A 3 -0.06 -8.49 -17.43
CA GLY A 3 1.37 -8.71 -17.15
C GLY A 3 1.76 -9.04 -15.70
N VAL A 4 1.00 -8.58 -14.70
CA VAL A 4 1.33 -8.81 -13.27
C VAL A 4 0.76 -10.14 -12.77
N CYS A 5 -0.40 -10.55 -13.29
CA CYS A 5 -1.05 -11.82 -12.94
C CYS A 5 -0.21 -13.01 -13.42
N TYR A 6 0.28 -12.92 -14.67
CA TYR A 6 1.07 -13.96 -15.31
C TYR A 6 2.37 -14.30 -14.58
N LEU A 7 3.09 -13.29 -14.07
CA LEU A 7 4.33 -13.52 -13.32
C LEU A 7 4.09 -14.23 -11.98
N ILE A 8 3.00 -13.92 -11.28
CA ILE A 8 2.68 -14.53 -9.99
C ILE A 8 2.19 -15.97 -10.18
N GLU A 9 1.36 -16.22 -11.19
CA GLU A 9 0.89 -17.56 -11.56
C GLU A 9 2.07 -18.49 -11.90
N ASN A 10 3.03 -18.03 -12.70
CA ASN A 10 4.22 -18.82 -13.03
C ASN A 10 5.04 -19.19 -11.80
N VAL A 11 5.25 -18.25 -10.87
CA VAL A 11 5.98 -18.52 -9.62
C VAL A 11 5.25 -19.55 -8.76
N VAL A 12 3.92 -19.50 -8.68
CA VAL A 12 3.16 -20.52 -7.93
C VAL A 12 3.28 -21.89 -8.59
N LEU A 13 3.24 -21.97 -9.93
CA LEU A 13 3.45 -23.23 -10.65
C LEU A 13 4.85 -23.81 -10.40
N GLU A 14 5.89 -22.98 -10.37
CA GLU A 14 7.25 -23.42 -10.02
C GLU A 14 7.33 -23.93 -8.58
N ILE A 15 6.69 -23.26 -7.63
CA ILE A 15 6.65 -23.70 -6.22
C ILE A 15 5.99 -25.08 -6.11
N LYS A 16 4.90 -25.33 -6.85
CA LYS A 16 4.24 -26.65 -6.88
C LYS A 16 5.12 -27.77 -7.44
N GLN A 17 6.09 -27.46 -8.30
CA GLN A 17 7.02 -28.46 -8.84
C GLN A 17 8.10 -28.85 -7.82
N ILE A 18 8.42 -27.97 -6.86
CA ILE A 18 9.50 -28.15 -5.89
C ILE A 18 8.95 -28.64 -4.54
N PHE A 19 7.79 -28.14 -4.13
CA PHE A 19 7.22 -28.37 -2.81
C PHE A 19 5.88 -29.08 -2.92
N GLU A 20 5.73 -30.18 -2.18
CA GLU A 20 4.44 -30.82 -1.95
C GLU A 20 3.71 -30.05 -0.84
N TYR A 21 2.52 -29.52 -1.15
CA TYR A 21 1.68 -28.84 -0.18
C TYR A 21 0.19 -28.99 -0.53
N PRO A 22 -0.72 -28.90 0.46
CA PRO A 22 -2.15 -29.02 0.22
C PRO A 22 -2.71 -27.85 -0.60
N GLU A 23 -3.53 -28.11 -1.62
CA GLU A 23 -4.11 -27.07 -2.49
C GLU A 23 -4.90 -25.98 -1.75
N VAL A 24 -5.44 -26.28 -0.56
CA VAL A 24 -6.10 -25.30 0.32
C VAL A 24 -5.19 -24.10 0.69
N LEU A 25 -3.86 -24.25 0.55
CA LEU A 25 -2.90 -23.19 0.79
C LEU A 25 -2.66 -22.28 -0.41
N ASP A 26 -3.18 -22.61 -1.61
CA ASP A 26 -2.92 -21.84 -2.83
C ASP A 26 -3.27 -20.37 -2.65
N ASP A 27 -4.50 -20.06 -2.21
CA ASP A 27 -4.94 -18.67 -2.01
C ASP A 27 -4.03 -17.89 -1.06
N TRP A 28 -3.54 -18.56 -0.01
CA TRP A 28 -2.62 -17.96 0.94
C TRP A 28 -1.24 -17.71 0.31
N ILE A 29 -0.73 -18.69 -0.45
CA ILE A 29 0.56 -18.59 -1.16
C ILE A 29 0.50 -17.47 -2.22
N TYR A 30 -0.56 -17.44 -3.05
CA TYR A 30 -0.81 -16.38 -4.01
C TYR A 30 -0.81 -15.01 -3.35
N THR A 31 -1.51 -14.87 -2.22
CA THR A 31 -1.56 -13.62 -1.45
C THR A 31 -0.17 -13.22 -0.97
N LYS A 32 0.61 -14.14 -0.40
CA LYS A 32 1.95 -13.84 0.12
C LYS A 32 2.94 -13.47 -0.98
N ILE A 33 2.92 -14.16 -2.11
CA ILE A 33 3.77 -13.83 -3.26
C ILE A 33 3.40 -12.48 -3.82
N ASN A 34 2.09 -12.21 -3.98
CA ASN A 34 1.62 -10.91 -4.45
C ASN A 34 2.03 -9.77 -3.49
N ASP A 35 1.92 -9.97 -2.17
CA ASP A 35 2.35 -8.99 -1.17
C ASP A 35 3.85 -8.69 -1.31
N ARG A 36 4.69 -9.73 -1.41
CA ARG A 36 6.14 -9.59 -1.59
C ARG A 36 6.50 -8.93 -2.91
N TRP A 37 5.82 -9.28 -3.99
CA TRP A 37 5.98 -8.66 -5.30
C TRP A 37 5.61 -7.17 -5.27
N ASN A 38 4.50 -6.81 -4.62
CA ASN A 38 4.08 -5.43 -4.49
C ASN A 38 5.05 -4.60 -3.64
N ASP A 39 5.57 -5.17 -2.55
CA ASP A 39 6.57 -4.54 -1.70
C ASP A 39 7.90 -4.30 -2.46
N HIS A 40 8.39 -5.32 -3.15
CA HIS A 40 9.57 -5.20 -4.02
C HIS A 40 9.36 -4.10 -5.07
N ASN A 41 8.25 -4.12 -5.80
CA ASN A 41 7.91 -3.11 -6.80
C ASN A 41 7.82 -1.70 -6.21
N PHE A 42 7.29 -1.55 -5.00
CA PHE A 42 7.24 -0.26 -4.32
C PHE A 42 8.65 0.31 -4.12
N HIS A 43 9.58 -0.51 -3.61
CA HIS A 43 10.96 -0.10 -3.38
C HIS A 43 11.70 0.20 -4.68
N VAL A 44 11.59 -0.67 -5.67
CA VAL A 44 12.20 -0.49 -7.00
C VAL A 44 11.67 0.77 -7.68
N LYS A 45 10.35 0.98 -7.68
CA LYS A 45 9.72 2.16 -8.27
C LYS A 45 10.16 3.45 -7.55
N LYS A 46 10.32 3.41 -6.23
CA LYS A 46 10.80 4.55 -5.44
C LYS A 46 12.27 4.87 -5.73
N ALA A 47 13.12 3.85 -5.84
CA ALA A 47 14.56 4.02 -5.99
C ALA A 47 14.99 4.43 -7.41
N ALA A 48 14.40 3.81 -8.44
CA ALA A 48 14.81 3.99 -9.83
C ALA A 48 13.78 4.75 -10.67
N TYR A 49 12.52 4.30 -10.68
CA TYR A 49 11.52 4.86 -11.61
C TYR A 49 11.22 6.34 -11.36
N LYS A 50 11.00 6.71 -10.08
CA LYS A 50 10.68 8.09 -9.70
C LYS A 50 11.87 9.05 -9.73
N LYS A 51 13.09 8.53 -9.85
CA LYS A 51 14.32 9.35 -9.87
C LYS A 51 14.48 10.08 -11.20
N TRP A 52 13.98 9.49 -12.28
CA TRP A 52 14.15 9.97 -13.65
C TRP A 52 12.83 10.41 -14.26
N ASN A 53 12.88 11.44 -15.11
CA ASN A 53 11.68 12.04 -15.67
C ASN A 53 11.28 11.39 -17.00
N THR A 54 12.26 11.04 -17.82
CA THR A 54 12.03 10.45 -19.15
C THR A 54 12.06 8.93 -19.11
N VAL A 55 11.51 8.28 -20.15
CA VAL A 55 11.49 6.81 -20.23
C VAL A 55 12.89 6.29 -20.56
N GLU A 56 13.61 7.02 -21.41
CA GLU A 56 14.96 6.71 -21.86
C GLU A 56 15.94 6.70 -20.68
N GLU A 57 15.89 7.71 -19.80
CA GLU A 57 16.71 7.77 -18.59
C GLU A 57 16.39 6.62 -17.63
N ARG A 58 15.11 6.26 -17.46
CA ARG A 58 14.70 5.13 -16.62
C ARG A 58 15.28 3.83 -17.15
N LEU A 59 15.18 3.59 -18.45
CA LEU A 59 15.68 2.36 -19.08
C LEU A 59 17.21 2.27 -19.04
N ALA A 60 17.91 3.40 -19.20
CA ALA A 60 19.37 3.47 -19.11
C ALA A 60 19.92 3.27 -17.69
N ASN A 61 19.08 3.40 -16.66
CA ASN A 61 19.48 3.33 -15.26
C ASN A 61 18.65 2.27 -14.49
N PRO A 62 18.77 0.98 -14.83
CA PRO A 62 18.11 -0.09 -14.08
C PRO A 62 18.66 -0.16 -12.65
N PRO A 63 17.82 -0.50 -11.65
CA PRO A 63 18.29 -0.77 -10.30
C PRO A 63 19.13 -2.05 -10.26
N HIS A 64 20.20 -2.06 -9.45
CA HIS A 64 21.18 -3.15 -9.38
C HIS A 64 20.58 -4.53 -9.10
N ASN A 65 19.47 -4.59 -8.35
CA ASN A 65 18.81 -5.81 -7.92
C ASN A 65 17.66 -6.27 -8.83
N VAL A 66 17.54 -5.70 -10.04
CA VAL A 66 16.48 -6.06 -10.99
C VAL A 66 17.12 -6.39 -12.34
N VAL A 67 16.76 -7.54 -12.90
CA VAL A 67 17.22 -7.96 -14.23
C VAL A 67 16.72 -6.97 -15.28
N GLU A 68 17.57 -6.55 -16.21
CA GLU A 68 17.27 -5.51 -17.20
C GLU A 68 16.02 -5.83 -18.04
N SER A 69 15.86 -7.09 -18.45
CA SER A 69 14.69 -7.54 -19.21
C SER A 69 13.38 -7.35 -18.41
N GLN A 70 13.40 -7.66 -17.12
CA GLN A 70 12.27 -7.44 -16.21
C GLN A 70 12.03 -5.95 -15.96
N TRP A 71 13.11 -5.16 -15.83
CA TRP A 71 13.01 -3.71 -15.63
C TRP A 71 12.28 -3.02 -16.78
N ARG A 72 12.60 -3.37 -18.02
CA ARG A 72 11.94 -2.80 -19.21
C ARG A 72 10.43 -3.04 -19.18
N VAL A 73 10.01 -4.27 -18.86
CA VAL A 73 8.59 -4.63 -18.74
C VAL A 73 7.92 -3.84 -17.61
N LEU A 74 8.59 -3.66 -16.46
CA LEU A 74 8.04 -2.88 -15.35
C LEU A 74 7.84 -1.41 -15.70
N VAL A 75 8.83 -0.79 -16.36
CA VAL A 75 8.74 0.62 -16.82
C VAL A 75 7.58 0.78 -17.80
N GLU A 76 7.44 -0.13 -18.76
CA GLU A 76 6.33 -0.13 -19.71
C GLU A 76 4.97 -0.27 -19.00
N VAL A 77 4.82 -1.23 -18.09
CA VAL A 77 3.59 -1.42 -17.32
C VAL A 77 3.25 -0.17 -16.52
N TRP A 78 4.22 0.49 -15.87
CA TRP A 78 3.94 1.69 -15.09
C TRP A 78 3.58 2.90 -15.93
N ASN A 79 4.09 2.99 -17.17
CA ASN A 79 3.72 4.04 -18.13
C ASN A 79 2.33 3.78 -18.75
N THR A 80 1.99 2.51 -19.02
CA THR A 80 0.79 2.12 -19.79
C THR A 80 -0.44 1.80 -18.94
N ASP A 81 -0.30 1.52 -17.63
CA ASP A 81 -1.42 1.18 -16.76
C ASP A 81 -2.24 2.42 -16.35
N LEU A 82 -2.97 2.99 -17.32
CA LEU A 82 -3.83 4.16 -17.16
C LEU A 82 -4.87 3.98 -16.06
N LYS A 83 -5.38 2.75 -15.87
CA LYS A 83 -6.35 2.45 -14.80
C LYS A 83 -5.73 2.64 -13.43
N LYS A 84 -4.54 2.09 -13.19
CA LYS A 84 -3.83 2.29 -11.91
C LYS A 84 -3.44 3.75 -11.71
N GLN A 85 -2.98 4.44 -12.76
CA GLN A 85 -2.66 5.87 -12.69
C GLN A 85 -3.88 6.70 -12.27
N ALA A 86 -5.05 6.46 -12.88
CA ALA A 86 -6.30 7.14 -12.52
C ALA A 86 -6.71 6.89 -11.06
N ILE A 87 -6.65 5.65 -10.59
CA ILE A 87 -6.95 5.30 -9.20
C ILE A 87 -5.98 5.99 -8.24
N CYS A 88 -4.68 6.00 -8.56
CA CYS A 88 -3.67 6.69 -7.76
C CYS A 88 -3.94 8.19 -7.65
N GLN A 89 -4.34 8.83 -8.75
CA GLN A 89 -4.68 10.26 -8.78
C GLN A 89 -5.90 10.57 -7.91
N ILE A 90 -6.98 9.79 -8.04
CA ILE A 90 -8.18 9.91 -7.20
C ILE A 90 -7.82 9.74 -5.70
N ASN A 91 -6.95 8.78 -5.38
CA ASN A 91 -6.53 8.54 -4.01
C ASN A 91 -5.69 9.70 -3.44
N LYS A 92 -4.88 10.36 -4.29
CA LYS A 92 -4.11 11.55 -3.92
C LYS A 92 -5.05 12.71 -3.59
N GLU A 93 -6.02 13.00 -4.47
CA GLU A 93 -7.02 14.06 -4.27
C GLU A 93 -7.87 13.82 -3.01
N LYS A 94 -8.32 12.57 -2.79
CA LYS A 94 -9.05 12.19 -1.57
C LYS A 94 -8.21 12.40 -0.31
N ARG A 95 -6.90 12.13 -0.38
CA ARG A 95 -5.98 12.33 0.73
C ARG A 95 -5.75 13.81 1.01
N GLU A 96 -5.57 14.63 -0.02
CA GLU A 96 -5.43 16.09 0.10
C GLU A 96 -6.70 16.74 0.66
N ARG A 97 -7.89 16.24 0.29
CA ARG A 97 -9.18 16.71 0.82
C ARG A 97 -9.48 16.23 2.24
N LYS A 98 -8.69 15.31 2.81
CA LYS A 98 -8.95 14.76 4.15
C LYS A 98 -8.62 15.81 5.22
N LYS A 99 -9.67 16.43 5.80
CA LYS A 99 -9.53 17.49 6.81
C LYS A 99 -9.20 16.98 8.22
N PHE A 100 -9.75 15.82 8.59
CA PHE A 100 -9.65 15.28 9.95
C PHE A 100 -8.84 13.99 9.95
N HIS A 101 -7.70 14.01 10.64
CA HIS A 101 -6.87 12.84 10.86
C HIS A 101 -7.08 12.33 12.28
N HIS A 102 -7.17 11.01 12.44
CA HIS A 102 -7.18 10.40 13.77
C HIS A 102 -5.85 10.71 14.48
N THR A 103 -5.92 11.18 15.71
CA THR A 103 -4.77 11.65 16.51
C THR A 103 -4.41 10.68 17.63
N THR A 104 -5.26 9.71 17.98
CA THR A 104 -5.08 8.85 19.15
C THR A 104 -4.23 7.60 18.87
N SER A 105 -3.46 7.58 17.79
CA SER A 105 -2.62 6.43 17.38
C SER A 105 -3.48 5.15 17.27
N SER A 106 -2.98 4.00 17.69
CA SER A 106 -3.68 2.71 17.69
C SER A 106 -4.72 2.57 18.82
N LYS A 107 -5.09 3.66 19.51
CA LYS A 107 -6.09 3.59 20.59
C LYS A 107 -7.50 3.51 20.00
N PRO A 108 -8.28 2.46 20.32
CA PRO A 108 -9.65 2.34 19.82
C PRO A 108 -10.56 3.45 20.35
N HIS A 109 -11.56 3.85 19.56
CA HIS A 109 -12.57 4.82 19.97
C HIS A 109 -13.29 4.46 21.28
N ALA A 110 -13.50 3.16 21.55
CA ALA A 110 -14.11 2.68 22.78
C ALA A 110 -13.26 3.04 24.02
N LYS A 111 -11.93 2.86 23.94
CA LYS A 111 -11.01 3.27 25.01
C LYS A 111 -10.98 4.79 25.16
N CYS A 112 -10.97 5.54 24.05
CA CYS A 112 -11.04 7.00 24.10
C CYS A 112 -12.32 7.49 24.78
N ALA A 113 -13.45 6.83 24.50
CA ALA A 113 -14.74 7.15 25.12
C ALA A 113 -14.77 6.79 26.61
N GLU A 114 -14.20 5.66 27.01
CA GLU A 114 -14.12 5.28 28.42
C GLU A 114 -13.29 6.28 29.23
N GLU A 115 -12.08 6.62 28.75
CA GLU A 115 -11.20 7.59 29.39
C GLU A 115 -11.83 8.98 29.46
N LEU A 116 -12.49 9.41 28.39
CA LEU A 116 -13.21 10.68 28.36
C LEU A 116 -14.42 10.66 29.32
N GLY A 117 -15.11 9.52 29.42
CA GLY A 117 -16.23 9.36 30.34
C GLY A 117 -15.82 9.42 31.80
N LYS A 118 -14.68 8.81 32.16
CA LYS A 118 -14.08 8.92 33.49
C LYS A 118 -13.75 10.38 33.84
N LYS A 119 -13.23 11.17 32.87
CA LYS A 119 -12.94 12.60 33.06
C LYS A 119 -14.19 13.46 33.21
N LEU A 120 -15.25 13.15 32.47
CA LEU A 120 -16.51 13.91 32.49
C LEU A 120 -17.46 13.47 33.62
N GLY A 121 -17.21 12.34 34.28
CA GLY A 121 -18.13 11.73 35.24
C GLY A 121 -19.42 11.20 34.61
N ARG A 122 -19.50 11.11 33.27
CA ARG A 122 -20.68 10.65 32.52
C ARG A 122 -20.27 10.00 31.21
N ARG A 123 -21.18 9.25 30.58
CA ARG A 123 -20.95 8.72 29.22
C ARG A 123 -20.75 9.89 28.22
N PRO A 124 -19.65 9.90 27.44
CA PRO A 124 -19.42 10.95 26.46
C PRO A 124 -20.28 10.75 25.21
N LYS A 125 -20.70 11.86 24.61
CA LYS A 125 -21.42 11.91 23.34
C LYS A 125 -20.45 11.68 22.17
N ARG A 126 -20.99 11.25 21.03
CA ARG A 126 -20.19 10.93 19.84
C ARG A 126 -19.31 12.10 19.37
N HIS A 127 -19.82 13.33 19.38
CA HIS A 127 -19.04 14.51 18.97
C HIS A 127 -17.88 14.83 19.92
N GLU A 128 -18.01 14.52 21.22
CA GLU A 128 -16.94 14.72 22.21
C GLU A 128 -15.82 13.70 22.00
N VAL A 129 -16.19 12.43 21.73
CA VAL A 129 -15.24 11.39 21.35
C VAL A 129 -14.56 11.74 20.03
N PHE A 130 -15.29 12.27 19.05
CA PHE A 130 -14.71 12.75 17.79
C PHE A 130 -13.69 13.88 18.05
N GLY A 131 -14.06 14.88 18.85
CA GLY A 131 -13.16 15.97 19.25
C GLY A 131 -11.87 15.44 19.90
N ALA A 132 -12.01 14.54 20.88
CA ALA A 132 -10.87 13.93 21.56
C ALA A 132 -9.97 13.08 20.65
N THR A 133 -10.50 12.57 19.52
CA THR A 133 -9.78 11.65 18.64
C THR A 133 -9.30 12.25 17.32
N HIS A 134 -9.76 13.44 16.95
CA HIS A 134 -9.48 14.05 15.65
C HIS A 134 -9.06 15.51 15.72
N ILE A 135 -9.19 16.17 16.88
CA ILE A 135 -8.72 17.54 17.09
C ILE A 135 -7.39 17.46 17.84
N LYS A 136 -6.34 18.05 17.28
CA LYS A 136 -5.07 18.24 17.99
C LYS A 136 -5.26 19.37 19.00
N ASN A 137 -5.13 19.07 20.28
CA ASN A 137 -4.98 20.13 21.28
C ASN A 137 -3.65 20.86 20.98
N LYS A 138 -3.68 22.18 20.81
CA LYS A 138 -2.44 22.98 20.83
C LYS A 138 -1.76 22.70 22.16
N LYS A 139 -0.51 22.22 22.13
CA LYS A 139 0.32 22.22 23.34
C LYS A 139 0.59 23.69 23.65
N THR A 140 0.04 24.16 24.77
CA THR A 140 0.43 25.41 25.42
C THR A 140 1.86 25.28 25.94
#